data_AF-A0A2J8WE02-F1
#
_entry.id   AF-A0A2J8WE02-F1
#
_cell.length_a   1.000
_cell.length_b   1.000
_cell.length_c   1.000
_cell.angle_alpha   90.00
_cell.angle_beta   90.00
_cell.angle_gamma   90.00
#
_symmetry.space_group_name_H-M   'P 1'
#
loop_
_entity.id
_entity.type
_entity.pdbx_description
1 polymer ?
#
loop_
_entity_poly.entity_id
_entity_poly.type
_entity_poly.pdbx_seq_one_letter_code
_entity_poly.pdbx_strand_id
1 'polypeptide(L)'
;MGFDAYFTSRTLENNRRNVWFAEYWEENFNCKLTISGSKKEDTDRKCTGQERIGKDSNYEQEGKVQFVIDAVYAMAHALHHMNKDLCADYRGVCPEMEQAGGKKLLKYIRNVNFNGSAGTPVMFNKNGDAPGRYDIFQYQTTNTSNPGYRLIGQWTDELQLNIEDMQWGKGVREIPPSVCTLPCK
;
A
#
# COMPACT_ATOMS: atom_id res chain seq x y z
N MET A 1 -8.87 -3.54 -4.93
CA MET A 1 -9.98 -3.42 -3.94
C MET A 1 -10.34 -4.79 -3.40
N GLY A 2 -9.78 -5.18 -2.27
CA GLY A 2 -10.03 -6.49 -1.65
C GLY A 2 -9.49 -6.55 -0.23
N PHE A 3 -8.38 -5.85 0.03
CA PHE A 3 -7.84 -5.69 1.37
C PHE A 3 -8.80 -4.94 2.30
N ASP A 4 -9.46 -3.87 1.84
CA ASP A 4 -10.40 -3.10 2.69
C ASP A 4 -11.55 -3.98 3.19
N ALA A 5 -12.18 -4.73 2.30
CA ALA A 5 -13.23 -5.68 2.65
C ALA A 5 -12.71 -6.76 3.62
N TYR A 6 -11.50 -7.29 3.37
CA TYR A 6 -10.87 -8.24 4.27
C TYR A 6 -10.59 -7.65 5.65
N PHE A 7 -10.05 -6.42 5.73
CA PHE A 7 -9.61 -5.80 6.96
C PHE A 7 -10.78 -5.30 7.80
N THR A 8 -11.76 -4.64 7.18
CA THR A 8 -12.98 -4.17 7.85
C THR A 8 -13.86 -5.32 8.36
N SER A 9 -13.76 -6.51 7.76
CA SER A 9 -14.46 -7.71 8.25
C SER A 9 -13.76 -8.38 9.45
N ARG A 10 -12.58 -7.91 9.89
CA ARG A 10 -11.86 -8.53 11.02
C ARG A 10 -12.53 -8.19 12.34
N THR A 11 -12.57 -9.18 13.22
CA THR A 11 -13.05 -9.08 14.60
C THR A 11 -12.06 -9.77 15.53
N LEU A 12 -12.13 -9.48 16.83
CA LEU A 12 -11.30 -10.16 17.84
C LEU A 12 -11.47 -11.68 17.81
N GLU A 13 -12.66 -12.17 17.43
CA GLU A 13 -12.94 -13.60 17.35
C GLU A 13 -12.30 -14.27 16.14
N ASN A 14 -12.30 -13.60 14.99
CA ASN A 14 -11.90 -14.18 13.70
C ASN A 14 -10.45 -13.87 13.30
N ASN A 15 -9.74 -13.02 14.04
CA ASN A 15 -8.36 -12.62 13.76
C ASN A 15 -7.37 -13.05 14.84
N ARG A 16 -7.43 -14.33 15.24
CA ARG A 16 -6.57 -14.88 16.31
C ARG A 16 -5.11 -15.08 15.92
N ARG A 17 -4.78 -15.00 14.62
CA ARG A 17 -3.42 -15.21 14.11
C ARG A 17 -2.53 -14.00 14.36
N ASN A 18 -3.10 -12.80 14.37
CA ASN A 18 -2.34 -11.57 14.61
C ASN A 18 -2.33 -11.28 16.12
N VAL A 19 -1.18 -11.51 16.76
CA VAL A 19 -1.01 -11.33 18.20
C VAL A 19 -1.17 -9.88 18.65
N TRP A 20 -0.95 -8.91 17.75
CA TRP A 20 -1.07 -7.48 18.03
C TRP A 20 -2.47 -6.93 17.77
N PHE A 21 -3.42 -7.78 17.36
CA PHE A 21 -4.75 -7.30 16.96
C PHE A 21 -5.59 -6.86 18.17
N ALA A 22 -5.30 -7.39 19.36
CA ALA A 22 -5.95 -6.97 20.60
C ALA A 22 -5.56 -5.54 20.96
N GLU A 23 -4.27 -5.23 20.93
CA GLU A 23 -3.73 -3.88 21.19
C GLU A 23 -4.25 -2.88 20.16
N TYR A 24 -4.21 -3.24 18.87
CA TYR A 24 -4.79 -2.42 17.82
C TYR A 24 -6.28 -2.12 18.09
N TRP A 25 -7.06 -3.12 18.53
CA TRP A 25 -8.48 -2.92 18.81
C TRP A 25 -8.72 -1.92 19.94
N GLU A 26 -7.95 -2.03 21.02
CA GLU A 26 -8.02 -1.09 22.15
C GLU A 26 -7.74 0.35 21.73
N GLU A 27 -6.66 0.57 20.98
CA GLU A 27 -6.27 1.89 20.49
C GLU A 27 -7.28 2.45 19.50
N ASN A 28 -7.70 1.64 18.52
CA ASN A 28 -8.56 2.06 17.42
C ASN A 28 -9.99 2.41 17.87
N PHE A 29 -10.50 1.75 18.91
CA PHE A 29 -11.83 2.02 19.47
C PHE A 29 -11.80 2.76 20.81
N ASN A 30 -10.61 3.21 21.24
CA ASN A 30 -10.34 3.89 22.50
C ASN A 30 -11.06 3.21 23.68
N CYS A 31 -10.80 1.91 23.85
CA CYS A 31 -11.41 1.07 24.87
C CYS A 31 -10.41 0.05 25.43
N LYS A 32 -10.76 -0.59 26.54
CA LYS A 32 -9.95 -1.64 27.15
C LYS A 32 -10.64 -2.99 27.08
N LEU A 33 -9.91 -3.99 26.62
CA LEU A 33 -10.31 -5.40 26.67
C LEU A 33 -10.11 -5.86 28.11
N THR A 34 -11.16 -6.43 28.70
CA THR A 34 -11.04 -7.03 30.03
C THR A 34 -10.24 -8.33 29.92
N ILE A 35 -8.93 -8.24 30.09
CA ILE A 35 -8.07 -9.39 30.31
C ILE A 35 -8.27 -9.83 31.77
N SER A 36 -8.56 -11.12 31.99
CA SER A 36 -8.66 -11.69 33.33
C SER A 36 -7.32 -11.53 34.06
N GLY A 37 -7.19 -10.52 34.94
CA GLY A 37 -6.03 -10.33 35.82
C GLY A 37 -5.44 -8.93 35.91
N SER A 38 -5.85 -7.96 35.08
CA SER A 38 -5.34 -6.58 35.15
C SER A 38 -6.05 -5.75 36.25
N LYS A 39 -5.27 -5.14 37.14
CA LYS A 39 -5.74 -4.22 38.18
C LYS A 39 -6.29 -2.95 37.51
N LYS A 40 -7.56 -2.65 37.81
CA LYS A 40 -8.37 -1.60 37.18
C LYS A 40 -7.84 -0.19 37.45
N GLU A 41 -7.82 0.64 36.42
CA GLU A 41 -8.27 2.03 36.55
C GLU A 41 -9.76 2.06 36.17
N ASP A 42 -10.59 2.64 37.03
CA ASP A 42 -12.06 2.53 37.00
C ASP A 42 -12.73 3.49 35.98
N THR A 43 -11.93 4.13 35.13
CA THR A 43 -12.35 5.24 34.26
C THR A 43 -12.40 4.90 32.77
N ASP A 44 -11.80 3.79 32.33
CA ASP A 44 -11.67 3.47 30.91
C ASP A 44 -12.90 2.71 30.36
N ARG A 45 -13.36 3.13 29.17
CA ARG A 45 -14.44 2.49 28.42
C ARG A 45 -14.06 1.03 28.13
N LYS A 46 -14.94 0.08 28.43
CA LYS A 46 -14.72 -1.34 28.08
C LYS A 46 -15.08 -1.61 26.63
N CYS A 47 -14.25 -2.40 25.94
CA CYS A 47 -14.59 -2.90 24.61
C CYS A 47 -15.69 -3.96 24.71
N THR A 48 -16.65 -3.96 23.77
CA THR A 48 -17.73 -4.96 23.72
C THR A 48 -17.40 -6.14 22.82
N GLY A 49 -16.42 -5.97 21.92
CA GLY A 49 -16.10 -6.93 20.86
C GLY A 49 -17.08 -6.90 19.68
N GLN A 50 -18.11 -6.07 19.76
CA GLN A 50 -19.10 -5.87 18.69
C GLN A 50 -18.76 -4.69 17.78
N GLU A 51 -17.73 -3.92 18.12
CA GLU A 51 -17.28 -2.79 17.30
C GLU A 51 -16.87 -3.25 15.88
N ARG A 52 -16.96 -2.33 14.91
CA ARG A 52 -16.68 -2.57 13.50
C ARG A 52 -15.72 -1.53 12.94
N ILE A 53 -14.62 -1.99 12.36
CA ILE A 53 -13.58 -1.14 11.75
C ILE A 53 -14.19 -0.40 10.55
N GLY A 54 -13.95 0.90 10.45
CA GLY A 54 -14.51 1.75 9.40
C GLY A 54 -15.98 2.14 9.58
N LYS A 55 -16.66 1.61 10.59
CA LYS A 55 -18.01 2.05 10.99
C LYS A 55 -18.01 2.76 12.34
N ASP A 56 -17.42 2.11 13.35
CA ASP A 56 -17.32 2.64 14.71
C ASP A 56 -15.92 3.23 15.01
N SER A 57 -15.05 3.25 14.01
CA SER A 57 -13.71 3.86 14.03
C SER A 57 -13.37 4.42 12.66
N ASN A 58 -12.51 5.44 12.62
CA ASN A 58 -11.99 5.98 11.37
C ASN A 58 -11.02 4.98 10.74
N TYR A 59 -11.29 4.60 9.49
CA TYR A 59 -10.40 3.76 8.71
C TYR A 59 -10.20 4.39 7.34
N GLU A 60 -8.94 4.69 7.03
CA GLU A 60 -8.49 5.02 5.69
C GLU A 60 -7.37 4.06 5.33
N GLN A 61 -7.46 3.46 4.14
CA GLN A 61 -6.45 2.52 3.69
C GLN A 61 -5.13 3.26 3.43
N GLU A 62 -4.04 2.72 3.97
CA GLU A 62 -2.71 3.23 3.68
C GLU A 62 -2.38 3.06 2.19
N GLY A 63 -2.03 4.16 1.51
CA GLY A 63 -1.84 4.21 0.06
C GLY A 63 -0.72 3.30 -0.47
N LYS A 64 0.15 2.80 0.40
CA LYS A 64 1.29 1.93 0.06
C LYS A 64 1.01 0.44 0.24
N VAL A 65 -0.19 0.03 0.65
CA VAL A 65 -0.55 -1.39 0.82
C VAL A 65 -0.36 -2.19 -0.47
N GLN A 66 -0.60 -1.56 -1.63
CA GLN A 66 -0.38 -2.17 -2.94
C GLN A 66 1.06 -2.70 -3.10
N PHE A 67 2.07 -1.94 -2.68
CA PHE A 67 3.48 -2.36 -2.78
C PHE A 67 3.81 -3.56 -1.92
N VAL A 68 3.17 -3.69 -0.75
CA VAL A 68 3.34 -4.85 0.13
C VAL A 68 2.74 -6.10 -0.50
N ILE A 69 1.55 -5.98 -1.12
CA ILE A 69 0.91 -7.06 -1.87
C ILE A 69 1.81 -7.50 -3.02
N ASP A 70 2.28 -6.54 -3.84
CA ASP A 70 3.13 -6.82 -5.00
C ASP A 70 4.46 -7.47 -4.59
N ALA A 71 5.06 -7.08 -3.46
CA ALA A 71 6.28 -7.71 -2.94
C ALA A 71 6.06 -9.19 -2.57
N VAL A 72 4.94 -9.52 -1.94
CA VAL A 72 4.58 -10.91 -1.62
C VAL A 72 4.33 -11.70 -2.90
N TYR A 73 3.61 -11.12 -3.87
CA TYR A 73 3.37 -11.77 -5.16
C TYR A 73 4.67 -11.96 -5.96
N ALA A 74 5.61 -11.02 -5.92
CA ALA A 74 6.91 -11.19 -6.56
C ALA A 74 7.64 -12.42 -6.02
N MET A 75 7.61 -12.64 -4.69
CA MET A 75 8.18 -13.85 -4.10
C MET A 75 7.42 -15.12 -4.53
N ALA A 76 6.09 -15.06 -4.58
CA ALA A 76 5.26 -16.18 -5.02
C ALA A 76 5.54 -16.56 -6.49
N HIS A 77 5.63 -15.58 -7.38
CA HIS A 77 5.99 -15.78 -8.79
C HIS A 77 7.40 -16.36 -8.94
N ALA A 78 8.37 -15.86 -8.16
CA ALA A 78 9.74 -16.38 -8.17
C ALA A 78 9.78 -17.86 -7.74
N LEU A 79 9.11 -18.21 -6.64
CA LEU A 79 9.01 -19.58 -6.15
C LEU A 79 8.27 -20.48 -7.15
N HIS A 80 7.23 -19.97 -7.81
CA HIS A 80 6.49 -20.71 -8.82
C HIS A 80 7.35 -21.02 -10.05
N HIS A 81 8.10 -20.05 -10.56
CA HIS A 81 9.01 -20.27 -11.69
C HIS A 81 10.12 -21.25 -11.32
N MET A 82 10.69 -21.10 -10.12
CA MET A 82 11.67 -22.03 -9.59
C MET A 82 11.11 -23.45 -9.44
N ASN A 83 9.86 -23.58 -8.99
CA ASN A 83 9.20 -24.88 -8.88
C ASN A 83 9.00 -25.53 -10.24
N LYS A 84 8.54 -24.76 -11.25
CA LYS A 84 8.38 -25.27 -12.62
C LYS A 84 9.70 -25.74 -13.23
N ASP A 85 10.78 -24.99 -13.00
CA ASP A 85 12.08 -25.28 -13.60
C ASP A 85 12.79 -26.47 -12.92
N LEU A 86 12.63 -26.64 -11.60
CA LEU A 86 13.35 -27.67 -10.84
C LEU A 86 12.51 -28.92 -10.52
N CYS A 87 11.19 -28.79 -10.50
CA CYS A 87 10.26 -29.80 -10.01
C CYS A 87 9.17 -30.13 -11.03
N ALA A 88 9.46 -30.10 -12.33
CA ALA A 88 8.48 -30.24 -13.42
C ALA A 88 7.52 -31.44 -13.27
N ASP A 89 8.01 -32.59 -12.76
CA ASP A 89 7.22 -33.81 -12.54
C ASP A 89 6.81 -34.03 -11.07
N TYR A 90 7.03 -33.04 -10.21
CA TYR A 90 6.78 -33.12 -8.77
C TYR A 90 5.57 -32.27 -8.37
N ARG A 91 4.71 -32.83 -7.50
CA ARG A 91 3.68 -32.04 -6.83
C ARG A 91 4.29 -31.38 -5.59
N GLY A 92 4.36 -30.05 -5.59
CA GLY A 92 4.92 -29.28 -4.49
C GLY A 92 6.44 -29.15 -4.57
N VAL A 93 7.11 -29.01 -3.43
CA VAL A 93 8.56 -28.79 -3.36
C VAL A 93 9.31 -30.11 -3.50
N CYS A 94 10.23 -30.18 -4.47
CA CYS A 94 11.11 -31.33 -4.68
C CYS A 94 12.47 -31.15 -3.97
N PRO A 95 13.26 -32.24 -3.77
CA PRO A 95 14.55 -32.15 -3.06
C PRO A 95 15.53 -31.14 -3.64
N GLU A 96 15.53 -30.94 -4.96
CA GLU A 96 16.39 -29.93 -5.60
C GLU A 96 16.00 -28.50 -5.19
N MET A 97 14.69 -28.22 -5.11
CA MET A 97 14.19 -26.91 -4.68
C MET A 97 14.36 -26.71 -3.18
N GLU A 98 14.24 -27.75 -2.36
CA GLU A 98 14.47 -27.69 -0.93
C GLU A 98 15.93 -27.36 -0.59
N GLN A 99 16.88 -27.90 -1.36
CA GLN A 99 18.31 -27.59 -1.23
C GLN A 99 18.73 -26.30 -1.92
N ALA A 100 17.83 -25.70 -2.70
CA ALA A 100 18.15 -24.50 -3.46
C ALA A 100 18.12 -23.28 -2.53
N GLY A 101 19.30 -22.95 -2.00
CA GLY A 101 19.48 -21.78 -1.13
C GLY A 101 19.20 -20.44 -1.82
N GLY A 102 19.27 -19.36 -1.03
CA GLY A 102 18.86 -18.01 -1.44
C GLY A 102 19.53 -17.46 -2.71
N LYS A 103 20.76 -17.88 -3.04
CA LYS A 103 21.45 -17.47 -4.28
C LYS A 103 20.72 -17.96 -5.54
N LYS A 104 20.14 -19.16 -5.51
CA LYS A 104 19.38 -19.71 -6.65
C LYS A 104 18.03 -19.01 -6.73
N LEU A 105 17.34 -18.86 -5.60
CA LEU A 105 16.08 -18.11 -5.50
C LEU A 105 16.22 -16.66 -5.98
N LEU A 106 17.30 -15.96 -5.64
CA LEU A 106 17.54 -14.57 -6.06
C LEU A 106 17.54 -14.41 -7.59
N LYS A 107 18.00 -15.41 -8.34
CA LYS A 107 17.95 -15.38 -9.81
C LYS A 107 16.50 -15.38 -10.32
N TYR A 108 15.62 -16.15 -9.68
CA TYR A 108 14.20 -16.15 -10.01
C TYR A 108 13.52 -14.84 -9.61
N ILE A 109 13.82 -14.32 -8.41
CA ILE A 109 13.30 -13.02 -7.95
C ILE A 109 13.64 -11.91 -8.95
N ARG A 110 14.90 -11.83 -9.41
CA ARG A 110 15.32 -10.79 -10.37
C ARG A 110 14.66 -10.89 -11.74
N ASN A 111 14.14 -12.07 -12.10
CA ASN A 111 13.54 -12.33 -13.41
C ASN A 111 12.00 -12.35 -13.38
N VAL A 112 11.37 -11.96 -12.27
CA VAL A 112 9.91 -11.87 -12.23
C VAL A 112 9.40 -10.75 -13.13
N ASN A 113 8.29 -11.04 -13.82
CA ASN A 113 7.56 -10.09 -14.63
C ASN A 113 6.09 -10.51 -14.63
N PHE A 114 5.25 -9.71 -13.99
CA PHE A 114 3.81 -9.94 -13.89
C PHE A 114 3.07 -8.61 -13.69
N ASN A 115 1.76 -8.59 -13.91
CA ASN A 115 0.93 -7.42 -13.56
C ASN A 115 0.45 -7.54 -12.11
N GLY A 116 0.77 -6.53 -11.29
CA GLY A 116 0.30 -6.40 -9.92
C GLY A 116 -1.20 -6.12 -9.83
N SER A 117 -1.74 -6.09 -8.60
CA SER A 117 -3.18 -5.91 -8.39
C SER A 117 -3.72 -4.53 -8.80
N ALA A 118 -2.85 -3.53 -8.99
CA ALA A 118 -3.20 -2.23 -9.57
C ALA A 118 -3.12 -2.20 -11.11
N GLY A 119 -2.85 -3.34 -11.76
CA GLY A 119 -2.67 -3.43 -13.22
C GLY A 119 -1.31 -2.92 -13.71
N THR A 120 -0.42 -2.55 -12.80
CA THR A 120 0.94 -2.08 -13.11
C THR A 120 1.92 -3.26 -13.19
N PRO A 121 2.85 -3.29 -14.16
CA PRO A 121 3.85 -4.34 -14.24
C PRO A 121 4.83 -4.24 -13.06
N VAL A 122 5.09 -5.38 -12.44
CA VAL A 122 6.07 -5.59 -11.37
C VAL A 122 7.25 -6.36 -11.96
N MET A 123 8.38 -5.67 -12.07
CA MET A 123 9.62 -6.19 -12.64
C MET A 123 10.81 -5.47 -12.03
N PHE A 124 12.00 -6.05 -12.13
CA PHE A 124 13.24 -5.49 -11.57
C PHE A 124 14.26 -5.17 -12.65
N ASN A 125 14.96 -4.05 -12.50
CA ASN A 125 16.10 -3.70 -13.33
C ASN A 125 17.36 -4.50 -12.92
N LYS A 126 18.49 -4.25 -13.60
CA LYS A 126 19.79 -4.90 -13.32
C LYS A 126 20.29 -4.75 -11.88
N ASN A 127 19.88 -3.70 -11.18
CA ASN A 127 20.25 -3.44 -9.79
C ASN A 127 19.29 -4.09 -8.79
N GLY A 128 18.10 -4.52 -9.24
CA GLY A 128 17.04 -5.05 -8.38
C GLY A 128 15.96 -4.03 -8.02
N ASP A 129 15.95 -2.85 -8.65
CA ASP A 129 14.94 -1.82 -8.40
C ASP A 129 13.74 -1.99 -9.32
N ALA A 130 12.54 -1.78 -8.77
CA ALA A 130 11.33 -1.64 -9.57
C ALA A 130 11.32 -0.27 -10.28
N PRO A 131 10.74 -0.15 -11.49
CA PRO A 131 10.61 1.13 -12.17
C PRO A 131 9.80 2.11 -11.33
N GLY A 132 10.31 3.33 -11.18
CA GLY A 132 9.66 4.40 -10.43
C GLY A 132 8.39 4.87 -11.13
N ARG A 133 7.33 5.11 -10.35
CA ARG A 133 6.07 5.69 -10.82
C ARG A 133 5.56 6.64 -9.77
N TYR A 134 5.12 7.81 -10.18
CA TYR A 134 4.66 8.84 -9.25
C TYR A 134 3.35 9.43 -9.73
N ASP A 135 2.39 9.51 -8.82
CA ASP A 135 1.23 10.38 -8.97
C ASP A 135 1.62 11.79 -8.50
N ILE A 136 1.29 12.79 -9.30
CA ILE A 136 1.59 14.19 -9.02
C ILE A 136 0.31 14.86 -8.52
N PHE A 137 0.34 15.28 -7.27
CA PHE A 137 -0.77 15.98 -6.64
C PHE A 137 -0.47 17.47 -6.47
N GLN A 138 -1.48 18.29 -6.64
CA GLN A 138 -1.46 19.70 -6.27
C GLN A 138 -2.45 19.94 -5.14
N TYR A 139 -2.02 20.63 -4.10
CA TYR A 139 -2.93 21.12 -3.06
C TYR A 139 -3.65 22.35 -3.57
N GLN A 140 -4.97 22.27 -3.74
CA GLN A 140 -5.79 23.33 -4.32
C GLN A 140 -6.72 23.91 -3.25
N THR A 141 -6.71 25.23 -3.12
CA THR A 141 -7.61 26.01 -2.26
C THR A 141 -8.44 26.91 -3.15
N THR A 142 -9.68 26.51 -3.41
CA THR A 142 -10.61 27.31 -4.22
C THR A 142 -11.69 27.88 -3.31
N ASN A 143 -12.29 29.01 -3.71
CA ASN A 143 -13.43 29.57 -2.98
C ASN A 143 -14.72 28.75 -3.17
N THR A 144 -14.72 27.78 -4.11
CA THR A 144 -15.89 27.04 -4.57
C THR A 144 -15.89 25.56 -4.19
N SER A 145 -14.74 25.02 -3.77
CA SER A 145 -14.57 23.61 -3.40
C SER A 145 -13.76 23.48 -2.12
N ASN A 146 -14.01 22.41 -1.37
CA ASN A 146 -13.19 22.09 -0.20
C ASN A 146 -11.70 22.03 -0.59
N PRO A 147 -10.81 22.66 0.19
CA PRO A 147 -9.37 22.53 0.04
C PRO A 147 -8.94 21.06 0.07
N GLY A 148 -7.99 20.69 -0.79
CA GLY A 148 -7.48 19.33 -0.80
C GLY A 148 -6.49 19.03 -1.91
N TYR A 149 -5.89 17.84 -1.83
CA TYR A 149 -5.03 17.31 -2.88
C TYR A 149 -5.86 16.87 -4.08
N ARG A 150 -5.45 17.33 -5.27
CA ARG A 150 -6.00 16.92 -6.55
C ARG A 150 -4.91 16.28 -7.38
N LEU A 151 -5.20 15.11 -7.95
CA LEU A 151 -4.32 14.48 -8.92
C LEU A 151 -4.28 15.36 -10.17
N ILE A 152 -3.10 15.82 -10.56
CA ILE A 152 -2.89 16.69 -11.73
C ILE A 152 -1.97 16.06 -12.78
N GLY A 153 -1.55 14.82 -12.57
CA GLY A 153 -0.68 14.14 -13.50
C GLY A 153 0.05 12.96 -12.90
N GLN A 154 0.90 12.36 -13.72
CA GLN A 154 1.66 11.17 -13.40
C GLN A 154 3.04 11.23 -14.07
N TRP A 155 3.99 10.52 -13.49
CA TRP A 155 5.30 10.28 -14.08
C TRP A 155 5.56 8.78 -14.15
N THR A 156 5.77 8.28 -15.38
CA THR A 156 6.18 6.90 -15.67
C THR A 156 7.19 6.92 -16.80
N ASP A 157 8.46 7.15 -16.48
CA ASP A 157 9.56 7.47 -17.42
C ASP A 157 9.37 8.78 -18.23
N GLU A 158 8.13 9.16 -18.50
CA GLU A 158 7.69 10.41 -19.11
C GLU A 158 6.72 11.15 -18.16
N LEU A 159 6.80 12.48 -18.17
CA LEU A 159 5.93 13.36 -17.38
C LEU A 159 4.64 13.65 -18.14
N GLN A 160 3.49 13.37 -17.51
CA GLN A 160 2.17 13.75 -18.01
C GLN A 160 1.50 14.64 -16.97
N LEU A 161 1.14 15.86 -17.37
CA LEU A 161 0.44 16.82 -16.51
C LEU A 161 -0.83 17.32 -17.19
N ASN A 162 -1.93 17.35 -16.43
CA ASN A 162 -3.18 17.97 -16.79
C ASN A 162 -3.11 19.45 -16.42
N ILE A 163 -2.53 20.26 -17.29
CA ILE A 163 -2.36 21.70 -17.04
C ILE A 163 -3.71 22.40 -16.79
N GLU A 164 -4.77 21.94 -17.44
CA GLU A 164 -6.13 22.49 -17.29
C GLU A 164 -6.73 22.28 -15.90
N ASP A 165 -6.32 21.22 -15.20
CA ASP A 165 -6.76 20.89 -13.84
C ASP A 165 -5.95 21.65 -12.78
N MET A 166 -4.82 22.28 -13.16
CA MET A 166 -3.95 22.98 -12.23
C MET A 166 -4.55 24.30 -11.76
N GLN A 167 -4.38 24.59 -10.47
CA GLN A 167 -4.81 25.82 -9.83
C GLN A 167 -3.74 26.34 -8.87
N TRP A 168 -3.48 27.63 -8.98
CA TRP A 168 -2.56 28.40 -8.16
C TRP A 168 -3.36 29.21 -7.13
N GLY A 169 -2.67 30.00 -6.30
CA GLY A 169 -3.27 30.72 -5.18
C GLY A 169 -4.54 31.51 -5.58
N LYS A 170 -5.59 31.41 -4.75
CA LYS A 170 -6.91 32.02 -4.97
C LYS A 170 -7.66 31.53 -6.23
N GLY A 171 -7.34 30.32 -6.73
CA GLY A 171 -8.02 29.72 -7.89
C GLY A 171 -7.53 30.25 -9.24
N VAL A 172 -6.37 30.91 -9.27
CA VAL A 172 -5.76 31.37 -10.53
C VAL A 172 -5.33 30.16 -11.36
N ARG A 173 -5.70 30.10 -12.64
CA ARG A 173 -5.30 29.01 -13.55
C ARG A 173 -4.06 29.31 -14.38
N GLU A 174 -3.73 30.58 -14.54
CA GLU A 174 -2.52 31.00 -15.25
C GLU A 174 -1.27 30.56 -14.48
N ILE A 175 -0.32 29.93 -15.18
CA ILE A 175 0.94 29.46 -14.60
C ILE A 175 1.78 30.68 -14.20
N PRO A 176 2.15 30.83 -12.91
CA PRO A 176 2.92 31.97 -12.46
C PRO A 176 4.34 31.89 -13.02
N PRO A 177 4.90 33.00 -13.55
CA PRO A 177 6.28 33.02 -13.98
C PRO A 177 7.22 32.87 -12.77
N SER A 178 8.21 32.00 -12.90
CA SER A 178 9.27 31.81 -11.89
C SER A 178 10.62 32.17 -12.49
N VAL A 179 10.84 33.48 -12.70
CA VAL A 179 12.08 34.03 -13.30
C VAL A 179 12.63 35.18 -12.46
N CYS A 180 13.96 35.29 -12.41
CA CYS A 180 14.63 36.37 -11.66
C CYS A 180 14.50 37.72 -12.36
N THR A 181 14.57 37.75 -13.69
CA THR A 181 14.42 38.94 -14.51
C THR A 181 13.61 38.62 -15.76
N LEU A 182 12.79 39.58 -16.20
CA LEU A 182 12.02 39.44 -17.43
C LEU A 182 12.95 39.54 -18.65
N PRO A 183 12.61 38.88 -19.78
CA PRO A 183 13.36 39.00 -21.01
C PRO A 183 13.52 40.47 -21.42
N CYS A 184 14.74 40.88 -21.76
CA CYS A 184 15.02 42.21 -22.28
C CYS A 184 14.23 42.46 -23.58
N LYS A 185 13.83 43.72 -23.79
CA LYS A 185 13.18 44.16 -25.03
C LYS A 185 14.19 44.35 -26.16
#